data_AF-A0A0B7N1Q8-F1
#
_entry.id   AF-A0A0B7N1Q8-F1
#
_cell.length_a   1.000
_cell.length_b   1.000
_cell.length_c   1.000
_cell.angle_alpha   90.00
_cell.angle_beta   90.00
_cell.angle_gamma   90.00
#
_symmetry.space_group_name_H-M   'P 1'
#
loop_
_entity.id
_entity.type
_entity.pdbx_description
1 polymer ?
#
loop_
_entity_poly.entity_id
_entity_poly.type
_entity_poly.pdbx_seq_one_letter_code
_entity_poly.pdbx_strand_id
1 'polypeptide(L)'
;SHLILNPNDADGWCELGASYQLLAAEELNWNASNIIEHKDVISGYQRKSFHAFKRGLYLRDLPSKDAAKNELFSDFGNLVYSIASPPMNMEAFKLTGTRKTLGPDGKLVDTQTKMPPLKSVYKLAMVLYNHAIQYKTADRLGWRCYYMAGKCLAKIDRPPTEVLYWYLQAICRTKPKNGRHDHVLEPVYIFYSALVKFLYRGKIDAKTALDFLFKEKSLQEPEEKDPNVVHASNLVEGNIATAQEQRPVSATDRLLNDLKRHSAYLPVDTANAYNAIFKRITDIRAADSKGWHHRPIYRIAWMYYHVYHQIEEAKSELLNLFSLKGNSKYHVNIWKHGFELPGKHYVYAKKYTLFLIQLATESNDSQTLKNLYRKLKKAKQLIMNEKQVFRKAYRAFLQITKVHLDSVHRAKSILERIRNSRLDKLKFEAICSTFVKALSEDKSLTDPELYAIVQDLAELRRLTHLFISVTDSDNDGLDDAIQMCFAVVAFGGENMSAKLSEESHAQLEENNGKILLETLSTQAKILMQNTTTTSKMA
;
A
#
# COMPACT_ATOMS: atom_id res chain seq x y z
N SER A 1 -8.40 30.97 32.19
CA SER A 1 -9.71 31.51 32.60
C SER A 1 -10.60 31.66 31.37
N HIS A 2 -11.04 30.57 30.74
CA HIS A 2 -11.80 30.62 29.47
C HIS A 2 -12.97 29.62 29.46
N LEU A 3 -13.80 29.62 30.51
CA LEU A 3 -15.03 28.81 30.54
C LEU A 3 -16.28 29.60 30.09
N ILE A 4 -16.09 30.77 29.48
CA ILE A 4 -17.14 31.55 28.81
C ILE A 4 -16.66 31.77 27.37
N LEU A 5 -17.27 31.08 26.41
CA LEU A 5 -17.03 31.32 24.98
C LEU A 5 -17.66 32.66 24.61
N ASN A 6 -16.83 33.71 24.54
CA ASN A 6 -17.26 34.98 23.98
C ASN A 6 -17.46 34.78 22.46
N PRO A 7 -18.68 34.98 21.91
CA PRO A 7 -18.95 34.72 20.49
C PRO A 7 -18.18 35.64 19.53
N ASN A 8 -17.54 36.69 20.05
CA ASN A 8 -16.72 37.66 19.34
C ASN A 8 -15.21 37.49 19.60
N ASP A 9 -14.80 36.52 20.41
CA ASP A 9 -13.38 36.24 20.67
C ASP A 9 -12.79 35.35 19.57
N ALA A 10 -12.02 35.95 18.67
CA ALA A 10 -11.40 35.25 17.55
C ALA A 10 -10.39 34.18 18.00
N ASP A 11 -9.61 34.44 19.06
CA ASP A 11 -8.59 33.51 19.56
C ASP A 11 -9.26 32.29 20.20
N GLY A 12 -10.31 32.50 21.00
CA GLY A 12 -11.11 31.40 21.56
C GLY A 12 -11.72 30.47 20.49
N TRP A 13 -12.19 31.02 19.36
CA TRP A 13 -12.66 30.21 18.23
C TRP A 13 -11.53 29.42 17.56
N CYS A 14 -10.34 30.00 17.45
CA CYS A 14 -9.17 29.33 16.88
C CYS A 14 -8.69 28.17 17.78
N GLU A 15 -8.62 28.38 19.10
CA GLU A 15 -8.26 27.35 20.09
C GLU A 15 -9.29 26.20 20.13
N LEU A 16 -10.57 26.53 20.03
CA LEU A 16 -11.64 25.53 19.90
C LEU A 16 -11.48 24.71 18.61
N GLY A 17 -11.11 25.37 17.51
CA GLY A 17 -10.79 24.73 16.24
C GLY A 17 -9.65 23.72 16.37
N ALA A 18 -8.54 24.12 17.00
CA ALA A 18 -7.39 23.27 17.26
C ALA A 18 -7.73 22.09 18.17
N SER A 19 -8.55 22.31 19.21
CA SER A 19 -8.99 21.26 20.14
C SER A 19 -9.83 20.18 19.44
N TYR A 20 -10.79 20.55 18.59
CA TYR A 20 -11.53 19.58 17.79
C TYR A 20 -10.64 18.85 16.76
N GLN A 21 -9.62 19.52 16.22
CA GLN A 21 -8.65 18.88 15.35
C GLN A 21 -7.82 17.83 16.09
N LEU A 22 -7.44 18.07 17.34
CA LEU A 22 -6.75 17.10 18.20
C LEU A 22 -7.63 15.88 18.49
N LEU A 23 -8.90 16.10 18.85
CA LEU A 23 -9.87 15.01 19.05
C LEU A 23 -10.04 14.15 17.80
N ALA A 24 -10.17 14.79 16.62
CA ALA A 24 -10.21 14.05 15.35
C ALA A 24 -8.90 13.26 15.10
N ALA A 25 -7.75 13.83 15.46
CA ALA A 25 -6.46 13.17 15.27
C ALA A 25 -6.26 11.97 16.21
N GLU A 26 -6.77 12.03 17.44
CA GLU A 26 -6.75 10.92 18.40
C GLU A 26 -7.52 9.72 17.86
N GLU A 27 -8.77 9.92 17.46
CA GLU A 27 -9.61 8.89 16.85
C GLU A 27 -9.00 8.29 15.57
N LEU A 28 -8.37 9.13 14.74
CA LEU A 28 -7.68 8.70 13.53
C LEU A 28 -6.41 7.89 13.81
N ASN A 29 -5.76 8.06 14.95
CA ASN A 29 -4.55 7.32 15.29
C ASN A 29 -4.85 6.03 16.05
N TRP A 30 -6.04 5.89 16.65
CA TRP A 30 -6.39 4.78 17.53
C TRP A 30 -6.13 3.39 16.92
N ASN A 31 -6.87 3.01 15.88
CA ASN A 31 -6.61 1.82 15.05
C ASN A 31 -7.41 1.85 13.74
N ALA A 32 -7.08 0.96 12.79
CA ALA A 32 -7.72 0.92 11.48
C ALA A 32 -9.24 0.67 11.53
N SER A 33 -9.71 -0.19 12.44
CA SER A 33 -11.15 -0.43 12.63
C SER A 33 -11.88 0.78 13.18
N ASN A 34 -11.27 1.52 14.10
CA ASN A 34 -11.83 2.72 14.71
C ASN A 34 -12.17 3.78 13.66
N ILE A 35 -11.30 3.96 12.68
CA ILE A 35 -11.51 4.90 11.58
C ILE A 35 -12.76 4.55 10.76
N ILE A 36 -13.08 3.27 10.65
CA ILE A 36 -14.25 2.78 9.90
C ILE A 36 -15.51 2.90 10.76
N GLU A 37 -15.45 2.44 12.01
CA GLU A 37 -16.58 2.37 12.93
C GLU A 37 -17.01 3.76 13.45
N HIS A 38 -16.05 4.63 13.78
CA HIS A 38 -16.29 5.99 14.30
C HIS A 38 -16.13 7.08 13.23
N LYS A 39 -16.27 6.72 11.96
CA LYS A 39 -16.06 7.64 10.83
C LYS A 39 -16.93 8.91 10.94
N ASP A 40 -18.18 8.75 11.36
CA ASP A 40 -19.12 9.85 11.54
C ASP A 40 -18.69 10.79 12.67
N VAL A 41 -18.22 10.25 13.79
CA VAL A 41 -17.68 11.02 14.93
C VAL A 41 -16.47 11.85 14.51
N ILE A 42 -15.51 11.21 13.82
CA ILE A 42 -14.30 11.90 13.30
C ILE A 42 -14.71 13.02 12.36
N SER A 43 -15.62 12.75 11.42
CA SER A 43 -16.11 13.76 10.48
C SER A 43 -16.84 14.92 11.19
N GLY A 44 -17.53 14.63 12.29
CA GLY A 44 -18.19 15.60 13.16
C GLY A 44 -17.18 16.53 13.83
N TYR A 45 -16.11 15.99 14.41
CA TYR A 45 -15.01 16.80 14.96
C TYR A 45 -14.34 17.67 13.89
N GLN A 46 -14.03 17.11 12.72
CA GLN A 46 -13.47 17.86 11.60
C GLN A 46 -14.37 19.00 11.14
N ARG A 47 -15.70 18.77 11.08
CA ARG A 47 -16.68 19.81 10.71
C ARG A 47 -16.75 20.92 11.76
N LYS A 48 -16.80 20.56 13.05
CA LYS A 48 -16.77 21.54 14.15
C LYS A 48 -15.49 22.37 14.12
N SER A 49 -14.34 21.72 13.94
CA SER A 49 -13.03 22.37 13.80
C SER A 49 -13.02 23.35 12.62
N PHE A 50 -13.54 22.93 11.45
CA PHE A 50 -13.60 23.78 10.26
C PHE A 50 -14.44 25.04 10.49
N HIS A 51 -15.61 24.90 11.13
CA HIS A 51 -16.48 26.04 11.44
C HIS A 51 -15.87 26.97 12.48
N ALA A 52 -15.20 26.43 13.50
CA ALA A 52 -14.50 27.21 14.51
C ALA A 52 -13.37 28.04 13.89
N PHE A 53 -12.50 27.44 13.08
CA PHE A 53 -11.47 28.20 12.36
C PHE A 53 -12.05 29.23 11.39
N LYS A 54 -13.11 28.87 10.64
CA LYS A 54 -13.80 29.81 9.76
C LYS A 54 -14.35 31.01 10.54
N ARG A 55 -14.94 30.77 11.72
CA ARG A 55 -15.49 31.83 12.58
C ARG A 55 -14.37 32.71 13.15
N GLY A 56 -13.29 32.10 13.64
CA GLY A 56 -12.10 32.84 14.09
C GLY A 56 -11.53 33.74 12.99
N LEU A 57 -11.43 33.24 11.75
CA LEU A 57 -11.01 34.05 10.61
C LEU A 57 -12.00 35.14 10.21
N TYR A 58 -13.31 34.91 10.33
CA TYR A 58 -14.34 35.90 10.00
C TYR A 58 -14.35 37.09 10.96
N LEU A 59 -14.08 36.82 12.25
CA LEU A 59 -14.09 37.84 13.31
C LEU A 59 -12.84 38.72 13.34
N ARG A 60 -11.86 38.46 12.48
CA ARG A 60 -10.51 38.97 12.70
C ARG A 60 -10.39 40.48 12.55
N ASP A 61 -10.01 41.11 13.67
CA ASP A 61 -8.71 41.75 13.82
C ASP A 61 -7.65 40.65 14.08
N LEU A 62 -6.63 40.52 13.23
CA LEU A 62 -5.62 39.45 13.30
C LEU A 62 -4.86 39.42 14.65
N PRO A 63 -4.49 38.24 15.22
CA PRO A 63 -3.63 38.15 16.41
C PRO A 63 -2.38 39.01 16.23
N SER A 64 -1.96 39.73 17.26
CA SER A 64 -0.87 40.71 17.10
C SER A 64 0.48 40.08 16.73
N LYS A 65 0.71 38.80 17.08
CA LYS A 65 1.98 38.09 16.88
C LYS A 65 1.99 37.27 15.58
N ASP A 66 3.02 37.45 14.76
CA ASP A 66 3.21 36.70 13.51
C ASP A 66 3.23 35.17 13.68
N ALA A 67 3.84 34.67 14.76
CA ALA A 67 3.88 33.24 15.04
C ALA A 67 2.48 32.62 15.20
N ALA A 68 1.57 33.31 15.90
CA ALA A 68 0.19 32.87 16.06
C ALA A 68 -0.61 32.93 14.74
N LYS A 69 -0.30 33.93 13.88
CA LYS A 69 -0.89 33.99 12.53
C LYS A 69 -0.42 32.81 11.68
N ASN A 70 0.88 32.52 11.68
CA ASN A 70 1.46 31.38 10.97
C ASN A 70 0.80 30.07 11.41
N GLU A 71 0.77 29.83 12.72
CA GLU A 71 0.20 28.63 13.33
C GLU A 71 -1.27 28.46 12.92
N LEU A 72 -2.11 29.49 13.08
CA LEU A 72 -3.52 29.42 12.70
C LEU A 72 -3.71 28.98 11.24
N PHE A 73 -3.04 29.68 10.31
CA PHE A 73 -3.22 29.39 8.89
C PHE A 73 -2.66 28.01 8.54
N SER A 74 -1.54 27.61 9.17
CA SER A 74 -0.94 26.30 8.96
C SER A 74 -1.83 25.16 9.48
N ASP A 75 -2.43 25.32 10.66
CA ASP A 75 -3.31 24.33 11.28
C ASP A 75 -4.63 24.23 10.56
N PHE A 76 -5.22 25.36 10.17
CA PHE A 76 -6.42 25.32 9.35
C PHE A 76 -6.13 24.67 7.99
N GLY A 77 -4.97 24.97 7.38
CA GLY A 77 -4.50 24.28 6.18
C GLY A 77 -4.37 22.76 6.38
N ASN A 78 -3.78 22.35 7.50
CA ASN A 78 -3.62 20.93 7.88
C ASN A 78 -4.98 20.23 8.05
N LEU A 79 -5.94 20.87 8.71
CA LEU A 79 -7.30 20.37 8.83
C LEU A 79 -7.93 20.16 7.45
N VAL A 80 -7.94 21.21 6.62
CA VAL A 80 -8.58 21.16 5.29
C VAL A 80 -7.93 20.08 4.42
N TYR A 81 -6.60 19.99 4.43
CA TYR A 81 -5.87 18.93 3.72
C TYR A 81 -6.19 17.54 4.27
N SER A 82 -6.35 17.39 5.59
CA SER A 82 -6.71 16.14 6.27
C SER A 82 -8.12 15.67 5.89
N ILE A 83 -9.11 16.56 5.93
CA ILE A 83 -10.49 16.27 5.50
C ILE A 83 -10.51 15.74 4.07
N ALA A 84 -9.79 16.40 3.16
CA ALA A 84 -9.74 16.02 1.74
C ALA A 84 -9.02 14.69 1.48
N SER A 85 -8.11 14.29 2.37
CA SER A 85 -7.21 13.15 2.13
C SER A 85 -7.77 11.83 2.69
N PRO A 86 -7.37 10.68 2.12
CA PRO A 86 -7.63 9.39 2.77
C PRO A 86 -6.97 9.35 4.16
N PRO A 87 -7.65 8.81 5.19
CA PRO A 87 -8.85 7.96 5.09
C PRO A 87 -10.21 8.69 5.03
N MET A 88 -10.26 9.99 5.32
CA MET A 88 -11.54 10.72 5.46
C MET A 88 -12.22 11.04 4.13
N ASN A 89 -11.46 11.30 3.06
CA ASN A 89 -12.00 11.42 1.70
C ASN A 89 -13.24 12.32 1.60
N MET A 90 -13.14 13.55 2.14
CA MET A 90 -14.18 14.58 2.13
C MET A 90 -15.39 14.33 3.04
N GLU A 91 -15.36 13.35 3.95
CA GLU A 91 -16.52 13.00 4.79
C GLU A 91 -17.12 14.20 5.53
N ALA A 92 -16.28 15.06 6.12
CA ALA A 92 -16.74 16.24 6.86
C ALA A 92 -17.54 17.22 5.98
N PHE A 93 -17.34 17.21 4.65
CA PHE A 93 -18.06 18.05 3.68
C PHE A 93 -19.25 17.34 3.01
N LYS A 94 -19.49 16.06 3.31
CA LYS A 94 -20.72 15.39 2.90
C LYS A 94 -21.85 15.86 3.81
N LEU A 95 -22.62 16.82 3.32
CA LEU A 95 -23.86 17.25 3.97
C LEU A 95 -25.01 16.57 3.24
N THR A 96 -25.67 15.65 3.93
CA THR A 96 -26.95 15.07 3.52
C THR A 96 -28.07 15.96 4.06
N GLY A 97 -28.70 16.75 3.20
CA GLY A 97 -29.86 17.56 3.58
C GLY A 97 -30.13 18.77 2.70
N THR A 98 -31.37 19.25 2.75
CA THR A 98 -31.77 20.56 2.27
C THR A 98 -31.48 21.60 3.34
N ARG A 99 -30.87 22.72 2.92
CA ARG A 99 -30.72 23.89 3.77
C ARG A 99 -31.69 24.95 3.26
N LYS A 100 -32.49 25.52 4.16
CA LYS A 100 -33.28 26.72 3.83
C LYS A 100 -32.32 27.89 3.60
N THR A 101 -32.31 28.42 2.40
CA THR A 101 -31.58 29.65 2.06
C THR A 101 -32.57 30.73 1.65
N LEU A 102 -32.18 32.00 1.80
CA LEU A 102 -33.02 33.11 1.40
C LEU A 102 -32.93 33.27 -0.12
N GLY A 103 -34.07 33.12 -0.80
CA GLY A 103 -34.21 33.36 -2.23
C GLY A 103 -34.14 34.85 -2.57
N PRO A 104 -33.99 35.20 -3.86
CA PRO A 104 -33.97 36.60 -4.32
C PRO A 104 -35.25 37.38 -3.97
N ASP A 105 -36.36 36.67 -3.75
CA ASP A 105 -37.67 37.20 -3.36
C ASP A 105 -37.86 37.31 -1.84
N GLY A 106 -36.82 37.05 -1.04
CA GLY A 106 -36.88 37.05 0.41
C GLY A 106 -37.57 35.84 1.03
N LYS A 107 -37.96 34.82 0.25
CA LYS A 107 -38.56 33.59 0.77
C LYS A 107 -37.50 32.55 1.10
N LEU A 108 -37.78 31.70 2.08
CA LEU A 108 -36.92 30.57 2.39
C LEU A 108 -37.14 29.46 1.35
N VAL A 109 -36.10 29.15 0.59
CA VAL A 109 -36.09 28.07 -0.42
C VAL A 109 -35.19 26.94 0.07
N ASP A 110 -35.70 25.71 -0.02
CA ASP A 110 -34.92 24.51 0.24
C ASP A 110 -33.85 24.35 -0.85
N THR A 111 -32.60 24.59 -0.47
CA THR A 111 -31.45 24.45 -1.34
C THR A 111 -30.70 23.19 -0.97
N GLN A 112 -30.50 22.30 -1.94
CA GLN A 112 -29.63 21.15 -1.73
C GLN A 112 -28.19 21.61 -1.53
N THR A 113 -27.58 21.14 -0.45
CA THR A 113 -26.17 21.42 -0.19
C THR A 113 -25.32 20.58 -1.15
N LYS A 114 -24.65 21.22 -2.10
CA LYS A 114 -23.74 20.53 -3.02
C LYS A 114 -22.38 20.30 -2.38
N MET A 115 -21.83 19.10 -2.56
CA MET A 115 -20.47 18.80 -2.13
C MET A 115 -19.47 19.65 -2.92
N PRO A 116 -18.51 20.33 -2.26
CA PRO A 116 -17.50 21.10 -2.98
C PRO A 116 -16.58 20.17 -3.80
N PRO A 117 -16.09 20.63 -4.97
CA PRO A 117 -15.12 19.86 -5.74
C PRO A 117 -13.83 19.61 -4.94
N LEU A 118 -13.30 18.38 -5.00
CA LEU A 118 -12.08 17.99 -4.27
C LEU A 118 -10.89 18.93 -4.55
N LYS A 119 -10.70 19.31 -5.81
CA LYS A 119 -9.63 20.25 -6.20
C LYS A 119 -9.79 21.62 -5.53
N SER A 120 -11.02 22.10 -5.33
CA SER A 120 -11.27 23.39 -4.67
C SER A 120 -10.89 23.35 -3.19
N VAL A 121 -11.06 22.20 -2.52
CA VAL A 121 -10.64 22.03 -1.13
C VAL A 121 -9.12 22.02 -0.99
N TYR A 122 -8.40 21.34 -1.90
CA TYR A 122 -6.94 21.43 -1.93
C TYR A 122 -6.42 22.84 -2.30
N LYS A 123 -7.14 23.59 -3.15
CA LYS A 123 -6.85 25.01 -3.42
C LYS A 123 -7.00 25.85 -2.15
N LEU A 124 -8.06 25.63 -1.36
CA LEU A 124 -8.23 26.32 -0.07
C LEU A 124 -7.07 26.02 0.88
N ALA A 125 -6.70 24.76 1.05
CA ALA A 125 -5.54 24.38 1.87
C ALA A 125 -4.26 25.09 1.39
N MET A 126 -4.01 25.12 0.08
CA MET A 126 -2.87 25.83 -0.51
C MET A 126 -2.87 27.33 -0.19
N VAL A 127 -4.02 28.01 -0.32
CA VAL A 127 -4.15 29.44 0.01
C VAL A 127 -3.83 29.68 1.47
N LEU A 128 -4.30 28.80 2.37
CA LEU A 128 -4.00 28.87 3.81
C LEU A 128 -2.51 28.71 4.07
N TYR A 129 -1.84 27.72 3.45
CA TYR A 129 -0.39 27.57 3.59
C TYR A 129 0.40 28.77 3.03
N ASN A 130 -0.02 29.34 1.90
CA ASN A 130 0.62 30.53 1.34
C ASN A 130 0.46 31.75 2.24
N HIS A 131 -0.69 31.92 2.90
CA HIS A 131 -0.86 32.95 3.92
C HIS A 131 0.03 32.70 5.13
N ALA A 132 0.11 31.44 5.61
CA ALA A 132 0.98 31.09 6.73
C ALA A 132 2.45 31.49 6.46
N ILE A 133 2.94 31.26 5.24
CA ILE A 133 4.32 31.57 4.82
C ILE A 133 4.66 33.07 4.90
N GLN A 134 3.68 33.96 4.84
CA GLN A 134 3.91 35.41 4.95
C GLN A 134 4.31 35.84 6.37
N TYR A 135 4.10 34.99 7.38
CA TYR A 135 4.36 35.28 8.77
C TYR A 135 5.53 34.47 9.31
N LYS A 136 6.28 35.05 10.25
CA LYS A 136 7.36 34.35 10.97
C LYS A 136 6.79 33.19 11.77
N THR A 137 7.39 32.01 11.62
CA THR A 137 7.02 30.79 12.34
C THR A 137 7.83 30.63 13.62
N ALA A 138 7.25 30.00 14.65
CA ALA A 138 7.98 29.56 15.84
C ALA A 138 8.90 28.36 15.55
N ASP A 139 8.54 27.53 14.57
CA ASP A 139 9.40 26.46 14.06
C ASP A 139 10.61 27.05 13.33
N ARG A 140 11.80 26.83 13.89
CA ARG A 140 13.07 27.38 13.39
C ARG A 140 13.39 26.98 11.94
N LEU A 141 12.87 25.85 11.46
CA LEU A 141 13.13 25.37 10.11
C LEU A 141 12.09 25.87 9.10
N GLY A 142 10.81 25.98 9.47
CA GLY A 142 9.76 26.61 8.65
C GLY A 142 9.47 25.96 7.28
N TRP A 143 9.97 24.74 7.03
CA TRP A 143 9.81 24.04 5.76
C TRP A 143 8.40 23.47 5.53
N ARG A 144 7.63 23.24 6.60
CA ARG A 144 6.38 22.47 6.58
C ARG A 144 5.32 23.05 5.65
N CYS A 145 5.12 24.37 5.66
CA CYS A 145 4.14 25.02 4.79
C CYS A 145 4.52 24.94 3.31
N TYR A 146 5.81 25.06 2.97
CA TYR A 146 6.31 24.88 1.59
C TYR A 146 6.10 23.45 1.10
N TYR A 147 6.41 22.47 1.95
CA TYR A 147 6.17 21.05 1.69
C TYR A 147 4.67 20.77 1.46
N MET A 148 3.79 21.31 2.30
CA MET A 148 2.35 21.11 2.18
C MET A 148 1.75 21.85 0.98
N ALA A 149 2.24 23.05 0.65
CA ALA A 149 1.88 23.76 -0.57
C ALA A 149 2.24 22.95 -1.83
N GLY A 150 3.45 22.40 -1.90
CA GLY A 150 3.87 21.49 -2.98
C GLY A 150 2.95 20.26 -3.12
N LYS A 151 2.54 19.66 -1.99
CA LYS A 151 1.57 18.55 -1.99
C LYS A 151 0.20 18.98 -2.50
N CYS A 152 -0.29 20.15 -2.10
CA CYS A 152 -1.56 20.69 -2.59
C CYS A 152 -1.51 20.91 -4.11
N LEU A 153 -0.45 21.54 -4.62
CA LEU A 153 -0.22 21.77 -6.05
C LEU A 153 -0.23 20.46 -6.84
N ALA A 154 0.44 19.42 -6.33
CA ALA A 154 0.41 18.08 -6.93
C ALA A 154 -1.00 17.47 -6.96
N LYS A 155 -1.85 17.78 -5.97
CA LYS A 155 -3.24 17.29 -5.87
C LYS A 155 -4.22 18.03 -6.77
N ILE A 156 -3.92 19.26 -7.15
CA ILE A 156 -4.75 20.06 -8.06
C ILE A 156 -4.25 20.01 -9.52
N ASP A 157 -3.31 19.10 -9.82
CA ASP A 157 -2.72 18.87 -11.14
C ASP A 157 -2.01 20.10 -11.74
N ARG A 158 -1.29 20.87 -10.92
CA ARG A 158 -0.41 21.93 -11.41
C ARG A 158 0.83 21.37 -12.13
N PRO A 159 1.51 22.18 -12.97
CA PRO A 159 2.71 21.76 -13.67
C PRO A 159 3.74 21.10 -12.72
N PRO A 160 4.32 19.95 -13.10
CA PRO A 160 5.31 19.24 -12.27
C PRO A 160 6.50 20.11 -11.84
N THR A 161 6.96 20.99 -12.72
CA THR A 161 8.08 21.91 -12.49
C THR A 161 7.78 22.86 -11.32
N GLU A 162 6.56 23.41 -11.25
CA GLU A 162 6.11 24.23 -10.11
C GLU A 162 6.13 23.41 -8.82
N VAL A 163 5.55 22.20 -8.85
CA VAL A 163 5.52 21.30 -7.68
C VAL A 163 6.92 21.00 -7.15
N LEU A 164 7.86 20.67 -8.06
CA LEU A 164 9.24 20.36 -7.72
C LEU A 164 9.95 21.58 -7.12
N TYR A 165 9.71 22.79 -7.63
CA TYR A 165 10.27 24.02 -7.07
C TYR A 165 9.82 24.25 -5.62
N TRP A 166 8.55 24.00 -5.30
CA TRP A 166 8.05 24.09 -3.92
C TRP A 166 8.72 23.10 -2.98
N TYR A 167 9.03 21.89 -3.45
CA TYR A 167 9.81 20.93 -2.67
C TYR A 167 11.27 21.36 -2.50
N LEU A 168 11.91 21.92 -3.52
CA LEU A 168 13.25 22.51 -3.38
C LEU A 168 13.26 23.62 -2.32
N GLN A 169 12.26 24.50 -2.31
CA GLN A 169 12.13 25.54 -1.27
C GLN A 169 11.99 24.96 0.15
N ALA A 170 11.31 23.81 0.28
CA ALA A 170 11.26 23.09 1.56
C ALA A 170 12.62 22.51 1.95
N ILE A 171 13.37 21.92 1.00
CA ILE A 171 14.71 21.35 1.23
C ILE A 171 15.72 22.43 1.64
N CYS A 172 15.71 23.61 1.01
CA CYS A 172 16.58 24.73 1.38
C CYS A 172 16.45 25.11 2.87
N ARG A 173 15.25 24.92 3.43
CA ARG A 173 14.86 25.29 4.80
C ARG A 173 15.09 24.16 5.82
N THR A 174 15.51 22.98 5.39
CA THR A 174 15.90 21.88 6.28
C THR A 174 17.40 21.84 6.61
N LYS A 175 18.20 22.75 6.06
CA LYS A 175 19.62 22.85 6.41
C LYS A 175 19.79 23.39 7.84
N PRO A 176 20.58 22.74 8.71
CA PRO A 176 20.92 23.32 9.99
C PRO A 176 21.79 24.56 9.77
N LYS A 177 21.45 25.69 10.41
CA LYS A 177 22.32 26.87 10.43
C LYS A 177 23.65 26.61 11.17
N ASN A 178 23.68 25.63 12.10
CA ASN A 178 24.77 25.44 13.06
C ASN A 178 25.25 23.96 13.20
N GLY A 179 25.39 23.21 12.11
CA GLY A 179 26.23 21.99 12.05
C GLY A 179 25.90 20.80 12.98
N ARG A 180 24.80 20.82 13.76
CA ARG A 180 24.35 19.69 14.58
C ARG A 180 22.85 19.43 14.39
N HIS A 181 22.50 18.15 14.38
CA HIS A 181 21.18 17.49 14.40
C HIS A 181 20.69 16.83 13.09
N ASP A 182 20.10 15.64 13.30
CA ASP A 182 19.39 14.75 12.37
C ASP A 182 18.80 15.48 11.15
N HIS A 183 19.32 15.18 9.96
CA HIS A 183 18.79 15.72 8.71
C HIS A 183 17.30 15.38 8.58
N VAL A 184 16.45 16.39 8.37
CA VAL A 184 15.02 16.18 8.10
C VAL A 184 14.88 15.57 6.71
N LEU A 185 14.70 14.24 6.66
CA LEU A 185 14.64 13.48 5.41
C LEU A 185 13.36 13.71 4.60
N GLU A 186 12.30 14.22 5.21
CA GLU A 186 10.96 14.23 4.62
C GLU A 186 10.83 15.10 3.35
N PRO A 187 11.30 16.37 3.32
CA PRO A 187 11.29 17.18 2.10
C PRO A 187 12.12 16.59 0.97
N VAL A 188 13.27 16.00 1.30
CA VAL A 188 14.14 15.33 0.32
C VAL A 188 13.42 14.13 -0.26
N TYR A 189 12.87 13.24 0.59
CA TYR A 189 12.12 12.07 0.12
C TYR A 189 10.95 12.43 -0.80
N ILE A 190 10.12 13.41 -0.42
CA ILE A 190 8.95 13.74 -1.25
C ILE A 190 9.35 14.30 -2.61
N PHE A 191 10.45 15.05 -2.69
CA PHE A 191 11.01 15.56 -3.93
C PHE A 191 11.37 14.41 -4.87
N TYR A 192 12.22 13.48 -4.44
CA TYR A 192 12.62 12.32 -5.25
C TYR A 192 11.42 11.40 -5.57
N SER A 193 10.49 11.22 -4.63
CA SER A 193 9.25 10.46 -4.82
C SER A 193 8.29 11.13 -5.80
N ALA A 194 8.31 12.46 -5.95
CA ALA A 194 7.55 13.19 -6.95
C ALA A 194 8.25 13.14 -8.30
N LEU A 195 9.57 13.34 -8.33
CA LEU A 195 10.39 13.33 -9.54
C LEU A 195 10.23 12.02 -10.32
N VAL A 196 10.40 10.87 -9.65
CA VAL A 196 10.22 9.55 -10.28
C VAL A 196 8.79 9.33 -10.78
N LYS A 197 7.77 9.81 -10.06
CA LYS A 197 6.38 9.68 -10.50
C LYS A 197 6.09 10.54 -11.73
N PHE A 198 6.65 11.75 -11.79
CA PHE A 198 6.45 12.64 -12.90
C PHE A 198 7.17 12.12 -14.15
N LEU A 199 8.40 11.64 -14.00
CA LEU A 199 9.16 11.01 -15.07
C LEU A 199 8.45 9.75 -15.60
N TYR A 200 8.03 8.85 -14.70
CA TYR A 200 7.34 7.61 -15.09
C TYR A 200 5.99 7.84 -15.79
N ARG A 201 5.28 8.91 -15.42
CA ARG A 201 4.01 9.28 -16.07
C ARG A 201 4.20 10.10 -17.34
N GLY A 202 5.44 10.34 -17.78
CA GLY A 202 5.74 11.20 -18.93
C GLY A 202 5.34 12.67 -18.73
N LYS A 203 5.18 13.13 -17.48
CA LYS A 203 4.84 14.53 -17.20
C LYS A 203 6.06 15.46 -17.27
N ILE A 204 7.26 14.89 -17.18
CA ILE A 204 8.56 15.55 -17.42
C ILE A 204 9.43 14.59 -18.22
N ASP A 205 10.37 15.13 -18.98
CA ASP A 205 11.39 14.35 -19.67
C ASP A 205 12.60 14.06 -18.77
N ALA A 206 13.50 13.19 -19.24
CA ALA A 206 14.70 12.82 -18.51
C ALA A 206 15.64 14.01 -18.29
N LYS A 207 15.75 14.91 -19.29
CA LYS A 207 16.58 16.12 -19.21
C LYS A 207 16.12 17.04 -18.09
N THR A 208 14.82 17.33 -18.00
CA THR A 208 14.24 18.11 -16.91
C THR A 208 14.47 17.41 -15.57
N ALA A 209 14.30 16.09 -15.50
CA ALA A 209 14.55 15.35 -14.26
C ALA A 209 16.02 15.49 -13.80
N LEU A 210 16.98 15.37 -14.73
CA LEU A 210 18.41 15.54 -14.47
C LEU A 210 18.76 16.97 -14.02
N ASP A 211 18.15 18.00 -14.63
CA ASP A 211 18.30 19.39 -14.20
C ASP A 211 17.81 19.60 -12.76
N PHE A 212 16.65 19.04 -12.39
CA PHE A 212 16.17 19.10 -11.01
C PHE A 212 17.06 18.33 -10.03
N LEU A 213 17.63 17.19 -10.44
CA LEU A 213 18.62 16.46 -9.64
C LEU A 213 19.88 17.29 -9.42
N PHE A 214 20.36 18.00 -10.44
CA PHE A 214 21.50 18.90 -10.33
C PHE A 214 21.20 20.06 -9.38
N LYS A 215 20.05 20.72 -9.53
CA LYS A 215 19.59 21.79 -8.63
C LYS A 215 19.51 21.35 -7.17
N GLU A 216 19.08 20.13 -6.90
CA GLU A 216 19.02 19.61 -5.53
C GLU A 216 20.42 19.36 -4.96
N LYS A 217 21.36 18.87 -5.78
CA LYS A 217 22.76 18.68 -5.37
C LYS A 217 23.49 19.98 -5.12
N SER A 218 23.31 20.99 -5.97
CA SER A 218 23.91 22.32 -5.75
C SER A 218 23.35 22.99 -4.49
N LEU A 219 22.12 22.62 -4.10
CA LEU A 219 21.57 23.00 -2.81
C LEU A 219 22.15 22.19 -1.65
N GLN A 220 22.89 21.10 -1.80
CA GLN A 220 23.50 20.38 -0.68
C GLN A 220 24.94 20.82 -0.42
N GLU A 221 25.64 21.32 -1.45
CA GLU A 221 27.00 21.83 -1.32
C GLU A 221 27.01 23.10 -0.43
N PRO A 222 27.97 23.23 0.51
CA PRO A 222 28.21 24.50 1.19
C PRO A 222 28.62 25.52 0.13
N GLU A 223 28.09 26.75 0.22
CA GLU A 223 28.72 27.86 -0.49
C GLU A 223 30.17 27.95 0.01
N GLU A 224 31.14 27.50 -0.81
CA GLU A 224 32.55 27.82 -0.60
C GLU A 224 32.67 29.34 -0.69
N LYS A 225 32.75 29.98 0.47
CA LYS A 225 33.26 31.34 0.58
C LYS A 225 34.79 31.27 0.60
N ASP A 226 35.42 31.42 -0.56
CA ASP A 226 36.48 32.41 -0.81
C ASP A 226 37.04 32.31 -2.25
N PRO A 227 37.11 33.41 -3.03
CA PRO A 227 37.72 33.41 -4.36
C PRO A 227 39.26 33.57 -4.36
N ASN A 228 39.94 33.39 -3.23
CA ASN A 228 41.38 33.62 -3.11
C ASN A 228 42.11 32.43 -2.46
N VAL A 229 42.22 31.31 -3.17
CA VAL A 229 43.35 30.38 -2.98
C VAL A 229 43.91 30.03 -4.35
N VAL A 230 45.05 30.65 -4.63
CA VAL A 230 45.90 30.40 -5.80
C VAL A 230 46.17 28.90 -5.92
N HIS A 231 45.82 28.32 -7.05
CA HIS A 231 46.28 26.99 -7.46
C HIS A 231 47.82 27.01 -7.54
N ALA A 232 48.49 26.57 -6.48
CA ALA A 232 49.88 26.14 -6.56
C ALA A 232 49.90 24.72 -7.14
N SER A 233 50.11 24.66 -8.44
CA SER A 233 50.60 23.51 -9.18
C SER A 233 51.80 22.88 -8.49
N ASN A 234 51.72 21.60 -8.14
CA ASN A 234 52.90 20.75 -7.95
C ASN A 234 52.76 19.49 -8.78
N LEU A 235 53.51 19.49 -9.87
CA LEU A 235 54.00 18.34 -10.60
C LEU A 235 54.83 17.48 -9.64
N VAL A 236 54.48 16.20 -9.49
CA VAL A 236 55.45 15.16 -9.13
C VAL A 236 55.23 14.03 -10.12
N GLU A 237 56.09 13.99 -11.14
CA GLU A 237 56.38 12.80 -11.92
C GLU A 237 56.97 11.74 -10.97
N GLY A 238 56.49 10.50 -11.07
CA GLY A 238 56.94 9.43 -10.19
C GLY A 238 56.30 8.08 -10.47
N ASN A 239 56.79 7.45 -11.55
CA ASN A 239 56.89 6.01 -11.78
C ASN A 239 55.64 5.13 -11.94
N ILE A 240 55.57 4.60 -13.16
CA ILE A 240 54.83 3.42 -13.58
C ILE A 240 55.33 2.20 -12.78
N ALA A 241 54.44 1.60 -11.99
CA ALA A 241 54.54 0.21 -11.60
C ALA A 241 53.15 -0.41 -11.73
N THR A 242 53.02 -1.31 -12.70
CA THR A 242 51.87 -2.17 -12.93
C THR A 242 51.65 -3.08 -11.73
N ALA A 243 50.62 -2.78 -10.94
CA ALA A 243 50.00 -3.74 -10.02
C ALA A 243 48.50 -3.72 -10.28
N GLN A 244 48.02 -4.70 -11.05
CA GLN A 244 46.60 -5.06 -11.09
C GLN A 244 46.23 -5.68 -9.74
N GLU A 245 46.01 -4.85 -8.74
CA GLU A 245 45.27 -5.26 -7.55
C GLU A 245 43.77 -5.14 -7.85
N GLN A 246 43.11 -6.30 -7.98
CA GLN A 246 41.67 -6.41 -8.01
C GLN A 246 41.10 -5.88 -6.68
N ARG A 247 40.80 -4.57 -6.63
CA ARG A 247 40.05 -4.00 -5.52
C ARG A 247 38.67 -4.70 -5.44
N PRO A 248 38.25 -5.19 -4.26
CA PRO A 248 36.92 -5.75 -4.11
C PRO A 248 35.88 -4.68 -4.43
N VAL A 249 34.98 -4.98 -5.38
CA VAL A 249 33.90 -4.07 -5.80
C VAL A 249 33.06 -3.69 -4.59
N SER A 250 33.05 -2.39 -4.25
CA SER A 250 32.29 -1.85 -3.11
C SER A 250 30.79 -2.13 -3.27
N ALA A 251 30.05 -2.26 -2.17
CA ALA A 251 28.60 -2.52 -2.21
C ALA A 251 27.84 -1.47 -3.06
N THR A 252 28.32 -0.21 -3.05
CA THR A 252 27.79 0.88 -3.88
C THR A 252 28.03 0.66 -5.36
N ASP A 253 29.20 0.11 -5.73
CA ASP A 253 29.55 -0.17 -7.11
C ASP A 253 28.77 -1.37 -7.66
N ARG A 254 28.50 -2.37 -6.82
CA ARG A 254 27.62 -3.50 -7.17
C ARG A 254 26.20 -3.00 -7.49
N LEU A 255 25.62 -2.21 -6.60
CA LEU A 255 24.29 -1.64 -6.80
C LEU A 255 24.21 -0.84 -8.10
N LEU A 256 25.21 0.00 -8.38
CA LEU A 256 25.22 0.81 -9.61
C LEU A 256 25.33 -0.06 -10.87
N ASN A 257 26.12 -1.12 -10.83
CA ASN A 257 26.25 -2.06 -11.94
C ASN A 257 24.95 -2.84 -12.19
N ASP A 258 24.28 -3.29 -11.13
CA ASP A 258 22.99 -3.99 -11.25
C ASP A 258 21.92 -3.05 -11.81
N LEU A 259 21.85 -1.81 -11.31
CA LEU A 259 20.94 -0.80 -11.86
C LEU A 259 21.20 -0.51 -13.33
N LYS A 260 22.47 -0.41 -13.76
CA LYS A 260 22.83 -0.25 -15.18
C LYS A 260 22.36 -1.43 -16.03
N ARG A 261 22.51 -2.67 -15.53
CA ARG A 261 21.99 -3.86 -16.22
C ARG A 261 20.48 -3.82 -16.34
N HIS A 262 19.77 -3.53 -15.24
CA HIS A 262 18.31 -3.50 -15.22
C HIS A 262 17.71 -2.35 -16.05
N SER A 263 18.46 -1.26 -16.26
CA SER A 263 18.02 -0.10 -17.04
C SER A 263 18.55 -0.07 -18.48
N ALA A 264 19.25 -1.12 -18.93
CA ALA A 264 19.86 -1.18 -20.26
C ALA A 264 18.85 -1.05 -21.42
N TYR A 265 17.58 -1.37 -21.18
CA TYR A 265 16.51 -1.25 -22.15
C TYR A 265 15.95 0.18 -22.30
N LEU A 266 16.36 1.12 -21.44
CA LEU A 266 15.92 2.51 -21.43
C LEU A 266 16.92 3.40 -22.18
N PRO A 267 16.47 4.54 -22.74
CA PRO A 267 17.38 5.58 -23.24
C PRO A 267 18.36 6.03 -22.15
N VAL A 268 19.60 6.34 -22.54
CA VAL A 268 20.71 6.64 -21.62
C VAL A 268 20.35 7.70 -20.58
N ASP A 269 19.77 8.83 -21.01
CA ASP A 269 19.37 9.90 -20.09
C ASP A 269 18.27 9.48 -19.12
N THR A 270 17.31 8.69 -19.61
CA THR A 270 16.20 8.15 -18.80
C THR A 270 16.72 7.15 -17.76
N ALA A 271 17.61 6.24 -18.16
CA ALA A 271 18.29 5.31 -17.27
C ALA A 271 19.09 6.06 -16.20
N ASN A 272 19.87 7.07 -16.60
CA ASN A 272 20.66 7.89 -15.70
C ASN A 272 19.77 8.62 -14.67
N ALA A 273 18.65 9.20 -15.10
CA ALA A 273 17.71 9.86 -14.22
C ALA A 273 17.11 8.88 -13.18
N TYR A 274 16.63 7.71 -13.62
CA TYR A 274 16.07 6.71 -12.70
C TYR A 274 17.11 6.16 -11.74
N ASN A 275 18.30 5.83 -12.22
CA ASN A 275 19.39 5.28 -11.39
C ASN A 275 19.83 6.30 -10.33
N ALA A 276 19.93 7.58 -10.70
CA ALA A 276 20.26 8.65 -9.76
C ALA A 276 19.16 8.85 -8.69
N ILE A 277 17.88 8.83 -9.09
CA ILE A 277 16.76 8.93 -8.15
C ILE A 277 16.74 7.72 -7.20
N PHE A 278 16.90 6.52 -7.76
CA PHE A 278 16.91 5.28 -6.98
C PHE A 278 18.00 5.31 -5.92
N LYS A 279 19.24 5.65 -6.32
CA LYS A 279 20.37 5.78 -5.40
C LYS A 279 20.05 6.72 -4.25
N ARG A 280 19.51 7.92 -4.52
CA ARG A 280 19.19 8.88 -3.46
C ARG A 280 18.09 8.40 -2.52
N ILE A 281 17.09 7.67 -3.01
CA ILE A 281 16.07 7.08 -2.14
C ILE A 281 16.66 5.96 -1.26
N THR A 282 17.60 5.18 -1.80
CA THR A 282 18.38 4.20 -1.02
C THR A 282 19.24 4.87 0.04
N ASP A 283 19.92 5.97 -0.28
CA ASP A 283 20.70 6.75 0.69
C ASP A 283 19.80 7.28 1.83
N ILE A 284 18.60 7.77 1.49
CA ILE A 284 17.61 8.22 2.49
C ILE A 284 17.19 7.08 3.41
N ARG A 285 16.99 5.87 2.86
CA ARG A 285 16.68 4.67 3.66
C ARG A 285 17.85 4.31 4.58
N ALA A 286 19.09 4.37 4.09
CA ALA A 286 20.28 4.06 4.88
C ALA A 286 20.53 5.08 6.01
N ALA A 287 20.19 6.36 5.79
CA ALA A 287 20.27 7.41 6.80
C ALA A 287 19.23 7.25 7.93
N ASP A 288 18.17 6.47 7.71
CA ASP A 288 17.11 6.20 8.70
C ASP A 288 17.51 5.06 9.64
N SER A 289 18.48 5.31 10.51
CA SER A 289 19.00 4.31 11.46
C SER A 289 17.95 3.70 12.39
N LYS A 290 16.84 4.42 12.64
CA LYS A 290 15.73 3.97 13.50
C LYS A 290 14.65 3.17 12.75
N GLY A 291 14.72 3.08 11.42
CA GLY A 291 13.76 2.34 10.59
C GLY A 291 12.34 2.89 10.65
N TRP A 292 12.18 4.20 10.85
CA TRP A 292 10.87 4.84 10.97
C TRP A 292 10.19 5.09 9.61
N HIS A 293 10.97 5.15 8.52
CA HIS A 293 10.53 5.55 7.20
C HIS A 293 10.20 4.34 6.32
N HIS A 294 8.93 3.96 6.31
CA HIS A 294 8.39 2.91 5.44
C HIS A 294 8.23 3.34 3.96
N ARG A 295 8.16 4.65 3.68
CA ARG A 295 7.87 5.20 2.33
C ARG A 295 9.04 5.09 1.34
N PRO A 296 10.32 5.23 1.74
CA PRO A 296 11.47 4.85 0.92
C PRO A 296 11.43 3.39 0.49
N ILE A 297 11.25 2.44 1.42
CA ILE A 297 11.19 1.00 1.12
C ILE A 297 10.13 0.69 0.05
N TYR A 298 8.90 1.19 0.25
CA TYR A 298 7.86 1.03 -0.76
C TYR A 298 8.23 1.65 -2.12
N ARG A 299 8.92 2.81 -2.13
CA ARG A 299 9.28 3.48 -3.38
C ARG A 299 10.38 2.73 -4.12
N ILE A 300 11.34 2.16 -3.41
CA ILE A 300 12.39 1.30 -3.96
C ILE A 300 11.74 0.06 -4.60
N ALA A 301 10.87 -0.65 -3.86
CA ALA A 301 10.11 -1.78 -4.40
C ALA A 301 9.27 -1.40 -5.62
N TRP A 302 8.61 -0.23 -5.59
CA TRP A 302 7.84 0.29 -6.72
C TRP A 302 8.72 0.54 -7.95
N MET A 303 9.95 1.04 -7.78
CA MET A 303 10.89 1.25 -8.88
C MET A 303 11.41 -0.08 -9.44
N TYR A 304 11.77 -1.05 -8.57
CA TYR A 304 12.14 -2.39 -9.03
C TYR A 304 11.07 -3.00 -9.92
N TYR A 305 9.80 -2.91 -9.51
CA TYR A 305 8.69 -3.49 -10.27
C TYR A 305 8.38 -2.71 -11.56
N HIS A 306 8.14 -1.40 -11.47
CA HIS A 306 7.62 -0.62 -12.60
C HIS A 306 8.69 -0.07 -13.55
N VAL A 307 9.91 0.16 -13.06
CA VAL A 307 11.01 0.78 -13.81
C VAL A 307 12.09 -0.22 -14.16
N TYR A 308 12.36 -1.23 -13.35
CA TYR A 308 13.43 -2.19 -13.61
C TYR A 308 12.91 -3.58 -14.02
N HIS A 309 11.60 -3.79 -13.96
CA HIS A 309 10.94 -5.07 -14.26
C HIS A 309 11.52 -6.26 -13.46
N GLN A 310 11.98 -5.97 -12.25
CA GLN A 310 12.60 -6.90 -11.31
C GLN A 310 11.59 -7.24 -10.21
N ILE A 311 10.77 -8.27 -10.45
CA ILE A 311 9.63 -8.63 -9.58
C ILE A 311 10.11 -9.21 -8.25
N GLU A 312 11.14 -10.07 -8.27
CA GLU A 312 11.68 -10.71 -7.06
C GLU A 312 12.36 -9.70 -6.14
N GLU A 313 13.12 -8.77 -6.70
CA GLU A 313 13.79 -7.67 -6.00
C GLU A 313 12.76 -6.72 -5.40
N ALA A 314 11.70 -6.41 -6.15
CA ALA A 314 10.59 -5.61 -5.65
C ALA A 314 9.90 -6.29 -4.45
N LYS A 315 9.65 -7.60 -4.54
CA LYS A 315 9.02 -8.39 -3.49
C LYS A 315 9.92 -8.47 -2.25
N SER A 316 11.19 -8.81 -2.43
CA SER A 316 12.20 -8.88 -1.37
C SER A 316 12.34 -7.54 -0.63
N GLU A 317 12.41 -6.44 -1.38
CA GLU A 317 12.47 -5.10 -0.79
C GLU A 317 11.20 -4.78 0.01
N LEU A 318 10.03 -5.06 -0.54
CA LEU A 318 8.74 -4.76 0.09
C LEU A 318 8.52 -5.62 1.35
N LEU A 319 8.98 -6.87 1.35
CA LEU A 319 8.88 -7.80 2.48
C LEU A 319 9.59 -7.29 3.74
N ASN A 320 10.55 -6.36 3.63
CA ASN A 320 11.14 -5.69 4.80
C ASN A 320 10.11 -4.95 5.66
N LEU A 321 8.92 -4.63 5.12
CA LEU A 321 7.81 -4.03 5.86
C LEU A 321 6.88 -5.06 6.52
N PHE A 322 7.14 -6.36 6.37
CA PHE A 322 6.23 -7.43 6.79
C PHE A 322 6.90 -8.46 7.68
N SER A 323 6.19 -8.86 8.74
CA SER A 323 6.58 -9.99 9.59
C SER A 323 5.58 -11.13 9.39
N LEU A 324 5.74 -11.86 8.30
CA LEU A 324 4.82 -12.96 7.93
C LEU A 324 5.12 -14.27 8.67
N LYS A 325 6.37 -14.49 9.07
CA LYS A 325 6.82 -15.69 9.78
C LYS A 325 6.64 -15.55 11.30
N GLY A 326 6.43 -16.68 11.99
CA GLY A 326 6.36 -16.77 13.44
C GLY A 326 5.10 -16.18 14.09
N ASN A 327 5.08 -16.12 15.42
CA ASN A 327 3.93 -15.69 16.24
C ASN A 327 3.80 -14.16 16.39
N SER A 328 4.46 -13.37 15.53
CA SER A 328 4.38 -11.90 15.62
C SER A 328 2.91 -11.42 15.59
N LYS A 329 2.58 -10.56 16.55
CA LYS A 329 1.29 -9.88 16.69
C LYS A 329 1.04 -8.88 15.55
N TYR A 330 2.11 -8.32 14.99
CA TYR A 330 2.09 -7.38 13.87
C TYR A 330 2.61 -8.06 12.60
N HIS A 331 1.83 -7.99 11.53
CA HIS A 331 2.22 -8.54 10.21
C HIS A 331 2.68 -7.46 9.24
N VAL A 332 2.41 -6.18 9.56
CA VAL A 332 2.93 -5.01 8.86
C VAL A 332 3.64 -4.13 9.88
N ASN A 333 4.91 -3.82 9.63
CA ASN A 333 5.76 -2.99 10.48
C ASN A 333 5.83 -1.58 9.88
N ILE A 334 4.80 -0.78 10.12
CA ILE A 334 4.78 0.64 9.72
C ILE A 334 4.80 1.50 10.97
N TRP A 335 5.90 2.23 11.13
CA TRP A 335 6.02 3.24 12.16
C TRP A 335 5.44 4.57 11.66
N LYS A 336 4.74 5.27 12.55
CA LYS A 336 4.28 6.63 12.31
C LYS A 336 5.47 7.59 12.46
N HIS A 337 5.90 8.21 11.37
CA HIS A 337 6.82 9.33 11.45
C HIS A 337 6.06 10.63 11.84
N GLY A 338 6.71 11.55 12.56
CA GLY A 338 6.07 12.73 13.16
C GLY A 338 5.37 13.70 12.17
N PHE A 339 5.64 13.57 10.88
CA PHE A 339 5.10 14.43 9.82
C PHE A 339 3.98 13.78 9.00
N GLU A 340 3.55 12.56 9.35
CA GLU A 340 2.45 11.91 8.67
C GLU A 340 1.09 12.43 9.16
N LEU A 341 0.13 12.51 8.24
CA LEU A 341 -1.24 12.80 8.64
C LEU A 341 -1.79 11.69 9.57
N PRO A 342 -2.61 12.04 10.57
CA PRO A 342 -3.29 11.05 11.41
C PRO A 342 -4.04 9.99 10.59
N GLY A 343 -3.90 8.73 10.98
CA GLY A 343 -4.52 7.57 10.30
C GLY A 343 -3.97 7.22 8.91
N LYS A 344 -2.98 7.97 8.38
CA LYS A 344 -2.48 7.75 7.02
C LYS A 344 -1.70 6.44 6.87
N HIS A 345 -0.96 6.04 7.90
CA HIS A 345 -0.22 4.78 7.95
C HIS A 345 -1.11 3.56 7.73
N TYR A 346 -2.36 3.55 8.19
CA TYR A 346 -3.31 2.47 7.90
C TYR A 346 -3.69 2.39 6.42
N VAL A 347 -3.76 3.54 5.73
CA VAL A 347 -3.94 3.60 4.27
C VAL A 347 -2.72 3.02 3.57
N TYR A 348 -1.51 3.33 4.06
CA TYR A 348 -0.27 2.75 3.53
C TYR A 348 -0.16 1.24 3.80
N ALA A 349 -0.54 0.77 4.99
CA ALA A 349 -0.60 -0.65 5.32
C ALA A 349 -1.47 -1.41 4.31
N LYS A 350 -2.71 -0.94 4.08
CA LYS A 350 -3.59 -1.50 3.04
C LYS A 350 -2.91 -1.48 1.67
N LYS A 351 -2.33 -0.34 1.28
CA LYS A 351 -1.70 -0.16 -0.03
C LYS A 351 -0.53 -1.13 -0.25
N TYR A 352 0.34 -1.29 0.73
CA TYR A 352 1.53 -2.14 0.61
C TYR A 352 1.15 -3.61 0.62
N THR A 353 0.18 -4.01 1.44
CA THR A 353 -0.35 -5.37 1.42
C THR A 353 -0.93 -5.72 0.05
N LEU A 354 -1.69 -4.82 -0.57
CA LEU A 354 -2.21 -5.03 -1.92
C LEU A 354 -1.10 -5.17 -2.96
N PHE A 355 -0.02 -4.39 -2.82
CA PHE A 355 1.13 -4.49 -3.72
C PHE A 355 1.91 -5.79 -3.50
N LEU A 356 2.06 -6.26 -2.25
CA LEU A 356 2.66 -7.55 -1.95
C LEU A 356 1.86 -8.72 -2.53
N ILE A 357 0.52 -8.67 -2.45
CA ILE A 357 -0.35 -9.66 -3.09
C ILE A 357 -0.09 -9.70 -4.59
N GLN A 358 -0.01 -8.54 -5.25
CA GLN A 358 0.28 -8.45 -6.68
C GLN A 358 1.65 -9.08 -7.01
N LEU A 359 2.71 -8.67 -6.32
CA LEU A 359 4.06 -9.19 -6.54
C LEU A 359 4.14 -10.71 -6.34
N ALA A 360 3.54 -11.22 -5.27
CA ALA A 360 3.52 -12.65 -4.98
C ALA A 360 2.67 -13.44 -6.00
N THR A 361 1.62 -12.83 -6.57
CA THR A 361 0.82 -13.45 -7.63
C THR A 361 1.65 -13.58 -8.91
N GLU A 362 2.26 -12.49 -9.35
CA GLU A 362 3.05 -12.44 -10.59
C GLU A 362 4.35 -13.26 -10.49
N SER A 363 4.89 -13.43 -9.28
CA SER A 363 6.04 -14.27 -9.02
C SER A 363 5.71 -15.73 -8.68
N ASN A 364 4.44 -16.15 -8.76
CA ASN A 364 3.97 -17.48 -8.35
C ASN A 364 4.40 -17.91 -6.93
N ASP A 365 4.52 -16.96 -6.00
CA ASP A 365 4.94 -17.22 -4.62
C ASP A 365 3.73 -17.52 -3.73
N SER A 366 3.26 -18.77 -3.83
CA SER A 366 2.13 -19.30 -3.06
C SER A 366 2.37 -19.23 -1.55
N GLN A 367 3.62 -19.41 -1.11
CA GLN A 367 3.99 -19.43 0.30
C GLN A 367 3.87 -18.05 0.95
N THR A 368 4.26 -16.99 0.26
CA THR A 368 4.05 -15.61 0.73
C THR A 368 2.55 -15.29 0.87
N LEU A 369 1.73 -15.65 -0.13
CA LEU A 369 0.27 -15.45 -0.07
C LEU A 369 -0.38 -16.22 1.08
N LYS A 370 0.05 -17.48 1.27
CA LYS A 370 -0.36 -18.37 2.35
C LYS A 370 -0.10 -17.78 3.73
N ASN A 371 1.12 -17.31 3.97
CA ASN A 371 1.45 -16.67 5.23
C ASN A 371 0.68 -15.35 5.42
N LEU A 372 0.43 -14.63 4.33
CA LEU A 372 -0.28 -13.35 4.37
C LEU A 372 -1.76 -13.50 4.74
N TYR A 373 -2.54 -14.33 4.03
CA TYR A 373 -3.97 -14.44 4.34
C TYR A 373 -4.24 -14.98 5.75
N ARG A 374 -3.37 -15.85 6.29
CA ARG A 374 -3.44 -16.34 7.68
C ARG A 374 -3.34 -15.19 8.68
N LYS A 375 -2.44 -14.23 8.44
CA LYS A 375 -2.27 -13.05 9.29
C LYS A 375 -3.42 -12.05 9.11
N LEU A 376 -3.92 -11.88 7.89
CA LEU A 376 -4.99 -10.92 7.58
C LEU A 376 -6.30 -11.17 8.33
N LYS A 377 -6.59 -12.42 8.71
CA LYS A 377 -7.78 -12.74 9.54
C LYS A 377 -7.78 -12.00 10.89
N LYS A 378 -6.60 -11.72 11.46
CA LYS A 378 -6.42 -11.04 12.74
C LYS A 378 -6.00 -9.56 12.58
N ALA A 379 -6.11 -9.01 11.37
CA ALA A 379 -5.55 -7.71 11.00
C ALA A 379 -6.51 -6.52 11.17
N LYS A 380 -7.70 -6.71 11.76
CA LYS A 380 -8.77 -5.70 11.85
C LYS A 380 -8.28 -4.34 12.39
N GLN A 381 -7.38 -4.35 13.38
CA GLN A 381 -6.82 -3.13 13.97
C GLN A 381 -5.72 -2.46 13.14
N LEU A 382 -5.10 -3.16 12.19
CA LEU A 382 -3.89 -2.70 11.48
C LEU A 382 -4.15 -2.37 10.01
N ILE A 383 -5.17 -2.97 9.40
CA ILE A 383 -5.47 -2.81 7.98
C ILE A 383 -6.92 -2.39 7.80
N MET A 384 -7.13 -1.31 7.06
CA MET A 384 -8.47 -0.87 6.69
C MET A 384 -9.12 -1.83 5.69
N ASN A 385 -10.37 -2.21 5.93
CA ASN A 385 -11.14 -3.15 5.10
C ASN A 385 -10.42 -4.50 4.94
N GLU A 386 -9.96 -5.06 6.05
CA GLU A 386 -9.21 -6.29 6.16
C GLU A 386 -9.87 -7.47 5.43
N LYS A 387 -11.21 -7.58 5.48
CA LYS A 387 -11.95 -8.63 4.76
C LYS A 387 -11.76 -8.57 3.25
N GLN A 388 -11.79 -7.36 2.67
CA GLN A 388 -11.57 -7.15 1.24
C GLN A 388 -10.12 -7.51 0.85
N VAL A 389 -9.15 -7.15 1.71
CA VAL A 389 -7.73 -7.42 1.45
C VAL A 389 -7.43 -8.91 1.58
N PHE A 390 -7.98 -9.58 2.60
CA PHE A 390 -7.95 -11.03 2.75
C PHE A 390 -8.53 -11.70 1.50
N ARG A 391 -9.69 -11.23 1.01
CA ARG A 391 -10.34 -11.79 -0.18
C ARG A 391 -9.46 -11.72 -1.42
N LYS A 392 -8.73 -10.62 -1.61
CA LYS A 392 -7.74 -10.51 -2.69
C LYS A 392 -6.56 -11.47 -2.51
N ALA A 393 -6.03 -11.61 -1.30
CA ALA A 393 -4.88 -12.48 -1.03
C ALA A 393 -5.19 -13.96 -1.28
N TYR A 394 -6.34 -14.47 -0.81
CA TYR A 394 -6.64 -15.88 -1.04
C TYR A 394 -7.13 -16.16 -2.46
N ARG A 395 -7.84 -15.24 -3.12
CA ARG A 395 -8.16 -15.42 -4.55
C ARG A 395 -6.90 -15.56 -5.39
N ALA A 396 -5.88 -14.76 -5.09
CA ALA A 396 -4.56 -14.90 -5.71
C ALA A 396 -3.93 -16.27 -5.42
N PHE A 397 -4.01 -16.75 -4.18
CA PHE A 397 -3.54 -18.09 -3.82
C PHE A 397 -4.28 -19.18 -4.61
N LEU A 398 -5.63 -19.14 -4.63
CA LEU A 398 -6.46 -20.08 -5.40
C LEU A 398 -6.13 -20.05 -6.88
N GLN A 399 -5.86 -18.88 -7.46
CA GLN A 399 -5.48 -18.76 -8.86
C GLN A 399 -4.16 -19.48 -9.13
N ILE A 400 -3.12 -19.25 -8.32
CA ILE A 400 -1.83 -19.94 -8.45
C ILE A 400 -2.00 -21.45 -8.28
N THR A 401 -2.75 -21.89 -7.26
CA THR A 401 -3.01 -23.31 -7.02
C THR A 401 -3.72 -23.97 -8.21
N LYS A 402 -4.76 -23.34 -8.75
CA LYS A 402 -5.49 -23.87 -9.92
C LYS A 402 -4.61 -23.95 -11.16
N VAL A 403 -3.79 -22.93 -11.41
CA VAL A 403 -2.83 -22.93 -12.52
C VAL A 403 -1.82 -24.06 -12.35
N HIS A 404 -1.24 -24.22 -11.16
CA HIS A 404 -0.28 -25.28 -10.86
C HIS A 404 -0.88 -26.69 -11.03
N LEU A 405 -2.07 -26.94 -10.47
CA LEU A 405 -2.78 -28.22 -10.61
C LEU A 405 -3.05 -28.56 -12.09
N ASP A 406 -3.36 -27.55 -12.90
CA ASP A 406 -3.61 -27.75 -14.33
C ASP A 406 -2.33 -27.93 -15.13
N SER A 407 -1.30 -27.11 -14.90
CA SER A 407 -0.05 -27.16 -15.68
C SER A 407 0.79 -28.39 -15.37
N VAL A 408 0.86 -28.79 -14.10
CA VAL A 408 1.69 -29.92 -13.64
C VAL A 408 0.93 -31.24 -13.73
N HIS A 409 -0.35 -31.26 -13.30
CA HIS A 409 -1.11 -32.50 -13.17
C HIS A 409 -2.28 -32.64 -14.15
N ARG A 410 -2.45 -31.70 -15.09
CA ARG A 410 -3.54 -31.71 -16.10
C ARG A 410 -4.92 -31.85 -15.47
N ALA A 411 -5.15 -31.19 -14.33
CA ALA A 411 -6.38 -31.29 -13.56
C ALA A 411 -7.66 -31.11 -14.40
N LYS A 412 -7.69 -30.16 -15.36
CA LYS A 412 -8.86 -30.00 -16.24
C LYS A 412 -9.12 -31.21 -17.13
N SER A 413 -8.07 -31.83 -17.66
CA SER A 413 -8.20 -33.06 -18.47
C SER A 413 -8.79 -34.21 -17.65
N ILE A 414 -8.36 -34.35 -16.39
CA ILE A 414 -8.92 -35.36 -15.47
C ILE A 414 -10.41 -35.08 -15.22
N LEU A 415 -10.79 -33.82 -14.97
CA LEU A 415 -12.19 -33.44 -14.79
C LEU A 415 -13.04 -33.71 -16.03
N GLU A 416 -12.54 -33.45 -17.24
CA GLU A 416 -13.23 -33.79 -18.49
C GLU A 416 -13.41 -35.31 -18.65
N ARG A 417 -12.41 -36.11 -18.25
CA ARG A 417 -12.54 -37.58 -18.24
C ARG A 417 -13.61 -38.06 -17.27
N ILE A 418 -13.69 -37.47 -16.08
CA ILE A 418 -14.73 -37.77 -15.10
C ILE A 418 -16.10 -37.38 -15.66
N ARG A 419 -16.22 -36.20 -16.28
CA ARG A 419 -17.48 -35.74 -16.91
C ARG A 419 -17.96 -36.68 -18.00
N ASN A 420 -17.04 -37.24 -18.78
CA ASN A 420 -17.34 -38.16 -19.88
C ASN A 420 -17.33 -39.64 -19.47
N SER A 421 -17.18 -39.95 -18.18
CA SER A 421 -17.14 -41.32 -17.69
C SER A 421 -18.50 -42.00 -17.76
N ARG A 422 -18.50 -43.30 -18.06
CA ARG A 422 -19.70 -44.16 -18.11
C ARG A 422 -19.97 -44.90 -16.79
N LEU A 423 -19.29 -44.52 -15.71
CA LEU A 423 -19.53 -45.07 -14.39
C LEU A 423 -20.91 -44.61 -13.88
N ASP A 424 -21.60 -45.53 -13.20
CA ASP A 424 -22.79 -45.18 -12.43
C ASP A 424 -22.40 -44.42 -11.14
N LYS A 425 -23.35 -43.64 -10.61
CA LYS A 425 -23.14 -42.81 -9.42
C LYS A 425 -22.63 -43.61 -8.22
N LEU A 426 -23.20 -44.80 -7.97
CA LEU A 426 -22.92 -45.60 -6.78
C LEU A 426 -21.51 -46.18 -6.80
N LYS A 427 -21.06 -46.70 -7.95
CA LYS A 427 -19.69 -47.18 -8.15
C LYS A 427 -18.69 -46.04 -8.02
N PHE A 428 -18.98 -44.89 -8.63
CA PHE A 428 -18.10 -43.73 -8.54
C PHE A 428 -17.98 -43.21 -7.11
N GLU A 429 -19.10 -43.15 -6.39
CA GLU A 429 -19.14 -42.78 -4.98
C GLU A 429 -18.34 -43.76 -4.12
N ALA A 430 -18.50 -45.07 -4.32
CA ALA A 430 -17.73 -46.09 -3.63
C ALA A 430 -16.22 -45.92 -3.85
N ILE A 431 -15.79 -45.69 -5.10
CA ILE A 431 -14.38 -45.42 -5.43
C ILE A 431 -13.86 -44.21 -4.65
N CYS A 432 -14.60 -43.09 -4.69
CA CYS A 432 -14.21 -41.87 -4.00
C CYS A 432 -14.16 -42.06 -2.47
N SER A 433 -15.16 -42.70 -1.88
CA SER A 433 -15.21 -42.92 -0.42
C SER A 433 -14.12 -43.88 0.07
N THR A 434 -13.81 -44.94 -0.67
CA THR A 434 -12.67 -45.82 -0.37
C THR A 434 -11.36 -45.03 -0.41
N PHE A 435 -11.18 -44.18 -1.42
CA PHE A 435 -10.01 -43.33 -1.54
C PHE A 435 -9.89 -42.33 -0.38
N VAL A 436 -10.97 -41.62 -0.04
CA VAL A 436 -11.01 -40.67 1.09
C VAL A 436 -10.63 -41.36 2.40
N LYS A 437 -11.15 -42.57 2.65
CA LYS A 437 -10.82 -43.35 3.83
C LYS A 437 -9.34 -43.74 3.84
N ALA A 438 -8.84 -44.31 2.76
CA ALA A 438 -7.44 -44.73 2.64
C ALA A 438 -6.47 -43.56 2.84
N LEU A 439 -6.69 -42.42 2.19
CA LEU A 439 -5.83 -41.24 2.32
C LEU A 439 -5.92 -40.59 3.72
N SER A 440 -7.06 -40.71 4.39
CA SER A 440 -7.22 -40.23 5.77
C SER A 440 -6.42 -41.09 6.76
N GLU A 441 -6.28 -42.39 6.48
CA GLU A 441 -5.53 -43.36 7.31
C GLU A 441 -4.03 -43.34 7.00
N ASP A 442 -3.65 -43.31 5.72
CA ASP A 442 -2.27 -43.30 5.25
C ASP A 442 -2.02 -42.12 4.29
N LYS A 443 -1.28 -41.13 4.80
CA LYS A 443 -0.94 -39.91 4.07
C LYS A 443 0.14 -40.13 3.00
N SER A 444 0.88 -41.25 3.08
CA SER A 444 1.95 -41.57 2.13
C SER A 444 1.44 -42.06 0.77
N LEU A 445 0.13 -42.31 0.67
CA LEU A 445 -0.56 -42.71 -0.57
C LEU A 445 -0.61 -41.61 -1.65
N THR A 446 -0.15 -40.40 -1.34
CA THR A 446 -0.16 -39.25 -2.25
C THR A 446 1.17 -38.51 -2.16
N ASP A 447 1.55 -37.89 -3.27
CA ASP A 447 2.73 -37.05 -3.33
C ASP A 447 2.72 -35.97 -2.22
N PRO A 448 3.85 -35.76 -1.51
CA PRO A 448 3.92 -34.78 -0.42
C PRO A 448 3.49 -33.36 -0.81
N GLU A 449 3.75 -32.91 -2.04
CA GLU A 449 3.35 -31.61 -2.57
C GLU A 449 1.82 -31.54 -2.70
N LEU A 450 1.20 -32.55 -3.33
CA LEU A 450 -0.25 -32.62 -3.48
C LEU A 450 -0.97 -32.70 -2.13
N TYR A 451 -0.43 -33.48 -1.19
CA TYR A 451 -1.00 -33.56 0.16
C TYR A 451 -0.89 -32.21 0.89
N ALA A 452 0.22 -31.47 0.72
CA ALA A 452 0.35 -30.12 1.26
C ALA A 452 -0.69 -29.15 0.67
N ILE A 453 -1.02 -29.26 -0.63
CA ILE A 453 -2.08 -28.47 -1.26
C ILE A 453 -3.46 -28.82 -0.67
N VAL A 454 -3.74 -30.12 -0.44
CA VAL A 454 -4.97 -30.55 0.24
C VAL A 454 -5.08 -29.90 1.62
N GLN A 455 -4.01 -29.92 2.41
CA GLN A 455 -3.98 -29.30 3.74
C GLN A 455 -4.22 -27.78 3.67
N ASP A 456 -3.61 -27.10 2.70
CA ASP A 456 -3.77 -25.66 2.54
C ASP A 456 -5.19 -25.27 2.14
N LEU A 457 -5.83 -26.03 1.24
CA LEU A 457 -7.22 -25.81 0.84
C LEU A 457 -8.19 -26.13 1.99
N ALA A 458 -7.93 -27.18 2.78
CA ALA A 458 -8.69 -27.52 3.97
C ALA A 458 -8.63 -26.40 5.01
N GLU A 459 -7.44 -25.87 5.28
CA GLU A 459 -7.26 -24.74 6.18
C GLU A 459 -7.95 -23.49 5.65
N LEU A 460 -7.83 -23.21 4.35
CA LEU A 460 -8.44 -22.02 3.74
C LEU A 460 -9.98 -22.07 3.82
N ARG A 461 -10.59 -23.24 3.60
CA ARG A 461 -12.03 -23.48 3.83
C ARG A 461 -12.42 -23.20 5.28
N ARG A 462 -11.61 -23.60 6.25
CA ARG A 462 -11.83 -23.30 7.68
C ARG A 462 -11.67 -21.80 7.98
N LEU A 463 -10.71 -21.13 7.34
CA LEU A 463 -10.42 -19.72 7.60
C LEU A 463 -11.51 -18.80 7.05
N THR A 464 -12.08 -19.13 5.89
CA THR A 464 -13.16 -18.41 5.21
C THR A 464 -14.49 -18.52 5.96
N HIS A 465 -14.74 -19.66 6.62
CA HIS A 465 -15.93 -19.86 7.46
C HIS A 465 -16.10 -18.72 8.49
N LEU A 466 -17.28 -18.09 8.51
CA LEU A 466 -17.66 -16.89 9.30
C LEU A 466 -16.90 -15.59 8.97
N PHE A 467 -15.85 -15.63 8.15
CA PHE A 467 -15.10 -14.44 7.77
C PHE A 467 -15.63 -13.81 6.47
N ILE A 468 -16.08 -14.65 5.54
CA ILE A 468 -16.67 -14.32 4.24
C ILE A 468 -17.98 -15.11 4.08
N SER A 469 -18.95 -14.58 3.32
CA SER A 469 -20.20 -15.31 3.07
C SER A 469 -19.95 -16.54 2.19
N VAL A 470 -20.79 -17.57 2.33
CA VAL A 470 -20.71 -18.80 1.51
C VAL A 470 -20.83 -18.46 0.02
N THR A 471 -21.77 -17.58 -0.33
CA THR A 471 -21.92 -17.08 -1.71
C THR A 471 -20.66 -16.44 -2.27
N ASP A 472 -19.90 -15.72 -1.43
CA ASP A 472 -18.66 -15.09 -1.84
C ASP A 472 -17.51 -16.08 -1.96
N SER A 473 -17.45 -17.12 -1.12
CA SER A 473 -16.43 -18.18 -1.24
C SER A 473 -16.63 -19.03 -2.50
N ASP A 474 -17.89 -19.31 -2.85
CA ASP A 474 -18.24 -20.13 -4.01
C ASP A 474 -17.89 -19.39 -5.30
N ASN A 475 -18.28 -18.11 -5.40
CA ASN A 475 -17.93 -17.23 -6.52
C ASN A 475 -16.42 -17.01 -6.69
N ASP A 476 -15.62 -17.30 -5.66
CA ASP A 476 -14.17 -17.14 -5.72
C ASP A 476 -13.45 -18.38 -6.26
N GLY A 477 -14.20 -19.45 -6.54
CA GLY A 477 -13.70 -20.71 -7.08
C GLY A 477 -12.87 -21.49 -6.08
N LEU A 478 -13.23 -21.44 -4.78
CA LEU A 478 -12.65 -22.28 -3.74
C LEU A 478 -13.08 -23.74 -3.94
N ASP A 479 -14.38 -23.97 -4.15
CA ASP A 479 -14.92 -25.31 -4.39
C ASP A 479 -14.34 -25.90 -5.70
N ASP A 480 -14.12 -25.08 -6.73
CA ASP A 480 -13.43 -25.51 -7.96
C ASP A 480 -11.99 -25.98 -7.69
N ALA A 481 -11.23 -25.22 -6.90
CA ALA A 481 -9.85 -25.58 -6.56
C ALA A 481 -9.79 -26.87 -5.73
N ILE A 482 -10.73 -27.04 -4.79
CA ILE A 482 -10.90 -28.27 -4.00
C ILE A 482 -11.22 -29.46 -4.93
N GLN A 483 -12.14 -29.27 -5.87
CA GLN A 483 -12.53 -30.31 -6.83
C GLN A 483 -11.36 -30.70 -7.75
N MET A 484 -10.62 -29.71 -8.30
CA MET A 484 -9.43 -29.96 -9.11
C MET A 484 -8.36 -30.74 -8.34
N CYS A 485 -8.07 -30.33 -7.10
CA CYS A 485 -7.08 -30.98 -6.26
C CYS A 485 -7.49 -32.43 -5.96
N PHE A 486 -8.75 -32.65 -5.57
CA PHE A 486 -9.26 -33.99 -5.29
C PHE A 486 -9.26 -34.89 -6.53
N ALA A 487 -9.62 -34.35 -7.70
CA ALA A 487 -9.56 -35.09 -8.96
C ALA A 487 -8.14 -35.56 -9.28
N VAL A 488 -7.14 -34.68 -9.13
CA VAL A 488 -5.73 -35.02 -9.33
C VAL A 488 -5.28 -36.11 -8.36
N VAL A 489 -5.61 -35.96 -7.08
CA VAL A 489 -5.15 -36.85 -6.02
C VAL A 489 -5.80 -38.24 -6.12
N ALA A 490 -7.10 -38.32 -6.46
CA ALA A 490 -7.81 -39.59 -6.56
C ALA A 490 -7.66 -40.29 -7.93
N PHE A 491 -7.48 -39.54 -9.02
CA PHE A 491 -7.55 -40.08 -10.40
C PHE A 491 -6.34 -39.73 -11.28
N GLY A 492 -5.31 -39.07 -10.74
CA GLY A 492 -4.11 -38.71 -11.50
C GLY A 492 -3.20 -39.89 -11.87
N GLY A 493 -3.26 -41.01 -11.14
CA GLY A 493 -2.44 -42.19 -11.42
C GLY A 493 -2.95 -43.01 -12.60
N GLU A 494 -2.04 -43.60 -13.39
CA GLU A 494 -2.34 -44.34 -14.63
C GLU A 494 -3.44 -45.42 -14.44
N ASN A 495 -3.36 -46.19 -13.35
CA ASN A 495 -4.29 -47.26 -13.00
C ASN A 495 -5.72 -46.76 -12.74
N MET A 496 -5.87 -45.64 -12.02
CA MET A 496 -7.19 -45.06 -11.71
C MET A 496 -7.78 -44.34 -12.93
N SER A 497 -6.90 -43.87 -13.79
CA SER A 497 -7.26 -43.28 -15.08
C SER A 497 -7.94 -44.32 -15.99
N ALA A 498 -7.44 -45.57 -16.02
CA ALA A 498 -8.04 -46.66 -16.80
C ALA A 498 -9.43 -47.06 -16.31
N LYS A 499 -9.70 -46.99 -15.00
CA LYS A 499 -11.02 -47.26 -14.42
C LYS A 499 -12.10 -46.28 -14.85
N LEU A 500 -11.74 -45.04 -15.22
CA LEU A 500 -12.69 -44.04 -15.71
C LEU A 500 -13.19 -44.33 -17.14
N SER A 501 -12.47 -45.18 -17.88
CA SER A 501 -12.81 -45.63 -19.24
C SER A 501 -13.56 -46.97 -19.29
N GLU A 502 -13.78 -47.65 -18.16
CA GLU A 502 -14.48 -48.94 -18.13
C GLU A 502 -15.97 -48.78 -18.49
N GLU A 503 -16.45 -49.66 -19.37
CA GLU A 503 -17.81 -49.63 -19.93
C GLU A 503 -18.83 -50.15 -18.91
N SER A 504 -19.91 -49.39 -18.69
CA SER A 504 -21.16 -49.94 -18.16
C SER A 504 -22.24 -49.89 -19.25
N HIS A 505 -22.99 -50.99 -19.38
CA HIS A 505 -24.02 -51.21 -20.42
C HIS A 505 -25.35 -50.47 -20.17
N ALA A 506 -25.37 -49.37 -19.40
CA ALA A 506 -26.60 -48.65 -19.07
C ALA A 506 -26.76 -47.36 -19.89
N GLN A 507 -27.99 -47.08 -20.31
CA GLN A 507 -28.38 -45.92 -21.12
C GLN A 507 -27.86 -44.61 -20.52
N LEU A 508 -27.18 -43.82 -21.34
CA LEU A 508 -26.63 -42.51 -20.99
C LEU A 508 -27.74 -41.51 -20.68
N GLU A 509 -27.87 -41.11 -19.43
CA GLU A 509 -28.59 -39.87 -19.09
C GLU A 509 -27.69 -38.67 -19.40
N GLU A 510 -28.23 -37.67 -20.10
CA GLU A 510 -27.58 -36.42 -20.50
C GLU A 510 -27.00 -35.62 -19.30
N ASN A 511 -27.35 -36.02 -18.07
CA ASN A 511 -26.96 -35.39 -16.81
C ASN A 511 -25.92 -36.20 -15.99
N ASN A 512 -25.47 -37.39 -16.43
CA ASN A 512 -24.61 -38.26 -15.62
C ASN A 512 -23.29 -37.60 -15.22
N GLY A 513 -22.61 -36.92 -16.16
CA GLY A 513 -21.34 -36.23 -15.89
C GLY A 513 -21.45 -35.14 -14.83
N LYS A 514 -22.60 -34.44 -14.76
CA LYS A 514 -22.87 -33.44 -13.73
C LYS A 514 -23.02 -34.09 -12.36
N ILE A 515 -23.74 -35.21 -12.28
CA ILE A 515 -23.93 -35.99 -11.07
C ILE A 515 -22.59 -36.50 -10.53
N LEU A 516 -21.70 -37.01 -11.40
CA LEU A 516 -20.37 -37.47 -10.99
C LEU A 516 -19.51 -36.33 -10.42
N LEU A 517 -19.55 -35.15 -11.04
CA LEU A 517 -18.85 -33.96 -10.53
C LEU A 517 -19.40 -33.45 -9.19
N GLU A 518 -20.71 -33.55 -8.97
CA GLU A 518 -21.36 -33.24 -7.69
C GLU A 518 -20.95 -34.24 -6.59
N THR A 519 -20.90 -35.54 -6.92
CA THR A 519 -20.39 -36.59 -6.02
C THR A 519 -18.92 -36.34 -5.67
N LEU A 520 -18.09 -36.01 -6.67
CA LEU A 520 -16.68 -35.67 -6.49
C LEU A 520 -16.50 -34.48 -5.53
N SER A 521 -17.29 -33.42 -5.71
CA SER A 521 -17.25 -32.23 -4.84
C SER A 521 -17.65 -32.57 -3.40
N THR A 522 -18.67 -33.42 -3.23
CA THR A 522 -19.12 -33.88 -1.91
C THR A 522 -18.03 -34.67 -1.18
N GLN A 523 -17.40 -35.63 -1.87
CA GLN A 523 -16.33 -36.45 -1.29
C GLN A 523 -15.06 -35.63 -1.03
N ALA A 524 -14.73 -34.67 -1.89
CA ALA A 524 -13.65 -33.72 -1.66
C ALA A 524 -13.88 -32.90 -0.37
N LYS A 525 -15.12 -32.45 -0.13
CA LYS A 525 -15.47 -31.72 1.10
C LYS A 525 -15.31 -32.60 2.35
N ILE A 526 -15.62 -33.89 2.27
CA ILE A 526 -15.40 -34.85 3.37
C ILE A 526 -13.89 -34.99 3.66
N LEU A 527 -13.05 -35.14 2.62
CA LEU A 527 -11.59 -35.20 2.79
C LEU A 527 -11.05 -33.93 3.48
N MET A 528 -11.53 -32.75 3.09
CA MET A 528 -11.14 -31.48 3.71
C MET A 528 -11.57 -31.40 5.18
N GLN A 529 -12.68 -32.03 5.58
CA GLN A 529 -13.07 -32.11 6.99
C GLN A 529 -12.13 -33.04 7.77
N ASN A 530 -11.86 -34.25 7.26
CA ASN A 530 -11.04 -35.25 7.93
C ASN A 530 -9.60 -34.75 8.19
N THR A 531 -9.01 -34.06 7.21
CA THR A 531 -7.66 -33.49 7.32
C THR A 531 -7.55 -32.43 8.43
N THR A 532 -8.64 -31.71 8.74
CA THR A 532 -8.64 -30.71 9.82
C THR A 532 -8.74 -31.32 11.22
N THR A 533 -9.38 -32.47 11.38
CA THR A 533 -9.54 -33.15 12.68
C THR A 533 -8.21 -33.71 13.18
N THR A 534 -7.41 -34.28 12.26
CA THR A 534 -6.08 -34.80 12.58
C THR A 534 -5.06 -33.72 12.96
N SER A 535 -5.23 -32.48 12.49
CA SER A 535 -4.34 -31.35 12.82
C SER A 535 -4.49 -30.82 14.24
N LYS A 536 -5.56 -31.18 14.98
CA LYS A 536 -5.75 -30.75 16.38
C LYS A 536 -5.20 -31.74 17.40
N MET A 537 -4.83 -32.95 16.97
CA MET A 537 -4.32 -34.02 17.85
C MET A 537 -2.79 -34.19 17.79
N ALA A 538 -2.10 -33.34 17.04
CA ALA A 538 -0.64 -33.17 17.01
C ALA A 538 -0.31 -31.72 17.34
#